data_AF-A0A945Q5G0-F1
#
_entry.id   AF-A0A945Q5G0-F1
#
_cell.length_a   1.000
_cell.length_b   1.000
_cell.length_c   1.000
_cell.angle_alpha   90.00
_cell.angle_beta   90.00
_cell.angle_gamma   90.00
#
_symmetry.space_group_name_H-M   'P 1'
#
loop_
_entity.id
_entity.type
_entity.pdbx_description
1 polymer ?
#
loop_
_entity_poly.entity_id
_entity_poly.type
_entity_poly.pdbx_seq_one_letter_code
_entity_poly.pdbx_strand_id
1 'polypeptide(L)'
;MSEGNAYRVVVLHNLVIRVDRISADAGAAVSTTNLEAGMQLAANQKNNGCIDGEYIFSNRDKAKDFAALSLDFVLRLAEKSLESLNGHNFFALPDWGNDFLADNQQ
;
A
#
# COMPACT_ATOMS: atom_id res chain seq x y z
N MET A 1 1.67 0.56 -36.28
CA MET A 1 0.91 0.76 -35.04
C MET A 1 1.88 0.48 -33.91
N SER A 2 2.30 1.50 -33.16
CA SER A 2 3.27 1.31 -32.08
C SER A 2 2.54 0.68 -30.90
N GLU A 3 2.83 -0.58 -30.59
CA GLU A 3 2.36 -1.23 -29.36
C GLU A 3 2.79 -0.37 -28.18
N GLY A 4 1.83 0.35 -27.57
CA GLY A 4 2.08 1.12 -26.37
C GLY A 4 2.45 0.17 -25.24
N ASN A 5 3.62 0.35 -24.64
CA ASN A 5 3.97 -0.38 -23.42
C ASN A 5 3.41 0.40 -22.23
N ALA A 6 2.56 -0.23 -21.44
CA ALA A 6 2.12 0.29 -20.16
C ALA A 6 2.74 -0.54 -19.03
N TYR A 7 2.75 0.04 -17.83
CA TYR A 7 3.35 -0.54 -16.64
C TYR A 7 2.36 -0.48 -15.50
N ARG A 8 2.10 -1.61 -14.85
CA ARG A 8 1.15 -1.71 -13.76
C ARG A 8 1.89 -1.93 -12.45
N VAL A 9 1.66 -1.05 -11.49
CA VAL A 9 2.08 -1.22 -10.09
C VAL A 9 0.93 -1.91 -9.35
N VAL A 10 1.20 -3.06 -8.75
CA VAL A 10 0.23 -3.82 -7.95
C VAL A 10 0.56 -3.67 -6.48
N VAL A 11 -0.41 -3.15 -5.72
CA VAL A 11 -0.30 -2.94 -4.27
C VAL A 11 -1.32 -3.83 -3.57
N LEU A 12 -0.84 -4.65 -2.63
CA LEU A 12 -1.67 -5.52 -1.80
C LEU A 12 -1.18 -5.45 -0.35
N HIS A 13 -2.10 -5.39 0.59
CA HIS A 13 -1.79 -5.28 2.02
C HIS A 13 -0.83 -4.14 2.34
N ASN A 14 -1.04 -2.97 1.72
CA ASN A 14 -0.18 -1.79 1.80
C ASN A 14 1.27 -1.99 1.31
N LEU A 15 1.54 -3.07 0.56
CA LEU A 15 2.87 -3.35 0.04
C LEU A 15 2.84 -3.38 -1.49
N VAL A 16 3.83 -2.73 -2.10
CA VAL A 16 4.06 -2.89 -3.54
C VAL A 16 4.61 -4.29 -3.78
N ILE A 17 3.83 -5.13 -4.45
CA ILE A 17 4.19 -6.54 -4.68
C ILE A 17 4.95 -6.72 -5.99
N ARG A 18 4.55 -5.99 -7.04
CA ARG A 18 5.19 -6.08 -8.36
C ARG A 18 4.91 -4.87 -9.23
N VAL A 19 5.81 -4.68 -10.21
CA VAL A 19 5.65 -3.73 -11.31
C VAL A 19 5.72 -4.51 -12.62
N ASP A 20 4.55 -4.75 -13.23
CA ASP A 20 4.40 -5.55 -14.45
C ASP A 20 4.46 -4.65 -15.68
N ARG A 21 5.01 -5.16 -16.79
CA ARG A 21 4.77 -4.56 -18.12
C ARG A 21 3.50 -5.19 -18.69
N ILE A 22 2.58 -4.36 -19.17
CA ILE A 22 1.30 -4.76 -19.76
C ILE A 22 1.17 -4.19 -21.18
N SER A 23 0.42 -4.88 -22.04
CA SER A 23 0.09 -4.39 -23.38
C SER A 23 -0.98 -3.30 -23.29
N ALA A 24 -0.76 -2.14 -23.93
CA ALA A 24 -1.73 -1.03 -23.89
C ALA A 24 -3.10 -1.35 -24.53
N ASP A 25 -3.19 -2.42 -25.34
CA ASP A 25 -4.46 -2.92 -25.92
C ASP A 25 -5.40 -3.57 -24.89
N ALA A 26 -4.92 -3.80 -23.67
CA ALA A 26 -5.67 -4.53 -22.65
C ALA A 26 -6.78 -3.69 -22.00
N GLY A 27 -7.54 -2.88 -22.76
CA GLY A 27 -8.80 -2.20 -22.35
C GLY A 27 -8.75 -1.33 -21.09
N ALA A 28 -7.60 -1.26 -20.43
CA ALA A 28 -7.41 -0.60 -19.17
C ALA A 28 -7.18 0.87 -19.51
N ALA A 29 -8.12 1.72 -19.10
CA ALA A 29 -7.93 3.15 -19.11
C ALA A 29 -6.57 3.43 -18.45
N VAL A 30 -5.57 3.79 -19.26
CA VAL A 30 -4.22 4.08 -18.80
C VAL A 30 -4.36 5.29 -17.88
N SER A 31 -4.47 5.03 -16.58
CA SER A 31 -4.57 6.08 -15.59
C SER A 31 -3.20 6.67 -15.31
N THR A 32 -2.84 7.54 -16.23
CA THR A 32 -2.51 8.91 -15.87
C THR A 32 -1.16 9.24 -15.24
N THR A 33 -0.91 10.55 -15.21
CA THR A 33 0.14 11.24 -14.46
C THR A 33 0.18 10.82 -13.00
N ASN A 34 1.35 10.95 -12.37
CA ASN A 34 1.57 10.62 -10.95
C ASN A 34 0.56 11.27 -10.00
N LEU A 35 -0.04 12.40 -10.39
CA LEU A 35 -1.04 13.10 -9.59
C LEU A 35 -2.32 12.28 -9.43
N GLU A 36 -2.86 11.71 -10.51
CA GLU A 36 -4.09 10.94 -10.42
C GLU A 36 -3.87 9.60 -9.72
N ALA A 37 -2.73 8.94 -9.95
CA ALA A 37 -2.34 7.77 -9.18
C ALA A 37 -2.23 8.10 -7.67
N GLY A 38 -1.67 9.27 -7.34
CA GLY A 38 -1.63 9.78 -5.96
C GLY A 38 -3.01 10.09 -5.37
N MET A 39 -3.93 10.66 -6.18
CA MET A 39 -5.30 10.91 -5.75
C MET A 39 -6.05 9.60 -5.49
N GLN A 40 -5.86 8.60 -6.35
CA GLN A 40 -6.43 7.26 -6.17
C GLN A 40 -5.87 6.61 -4.89
N LEU A 41 -4.56 6.69 -4.67
CA LEU A 41 -3.91 6.18 -3.46
C LEU A 41 -4.48 6.84 -2.20
N ALA A 42 -4.61 8.18 -2.19
CA ALA A 42 -5.17 8.91 -1.07
C ALA A 42 -6.66 8.59 -0.83
N ALA A 43 -7.44 8.41 -1.91
CA ALA A 43 -8.83 8.00 -1.83
C ALA A 43 -8.96 6.59 -1.24
N ASN A 44 -8.14 5.64 -1.68
CA ASN A 44 -8.11 4.28 -1.14
C ASN A 44 -7.78 4.29 0.36
N GLN A 45 -6.75 5.04 0.76
CA GLN A 45 -6.38 5.14 2.17
C GLN A 45 -7.50 5.75 3.02
N LYS A 46 -8.17 6.79 2.51
CA LYS A 46 -9.27 7.45 3.22
C LYS A 46 -10.50 6.54 3.35
N ASN A 47 -10.83 5.79 2.30
CA ASN A 47 -12.07 5.02 2.23
C ASN A 47 -11.92 3.62 2.86
N ASN A 48 -10.77 2.97 2.68
CA ASN A 48 -10.55 1.57 3.04
C ASN A 48 -9.50 1.39 4.15
N GLY A 49 -8.78 2.44 4.52
CA GLY A 49 -7.64 2.35 5.44
C GLY A 49 -6.40 1.69 4.83
N CYS A 50 -6.41 1.42 3.52
CA CYS A 50 -5.29 0.82 2.78
C CYS A 50 -5.06 1.50 1.42
N ILE A 51 -3.87 1.33 0.86
CA ILE A 51 -3.48 1.84 -0.46
C ILE A 51 -3.58 0.77 -1.57
N ASP A 52 -4.25 -0.34 -1.28
CA ASP A 52 -4.36 -1.49 -2.18
C ASP A 52 -5.01 -1.12 -3.51
N GLY A 53 -4.51 -1.73 -4.59
CA GLY A 53 -5.03 -1.48 -5.93
C GLY A 53 -4.01 -1.71 -7.04
N GLU A 54 -4.48 -1.53 -8.28
CA GLU A 54 -3.66 -1.55 -9.48
C GLU A 54 -3.57 -0.14 -10.06
N TYR A 55 -2.33 0.35 -10.26
CA TYR A 55 -2.04 1.69 -10.77
C TYR A 55 -1.27 1.57 -12.09
N ILE A 56 -1.77 2.18 -13.16
CA ILE A 56 -1.29 1.92 -14.52
C ILE A 56 -0.63 3.16 -15.13
N PHE A 57 0.64 3.05 -15.49
CA PHE A 57 1.47 4.12 -16.03
C PHE A 57 1.87 3.85 -17.47
N SER A 58 2.02 4.91 -18.27
CA SER A 58 2.58 4.81 -19.63
C SER A 58 4.11 4.74 -19.68
N ASN A 59 4.80 4.95 -18.54
CA ASN A 59 6.26 4.98 -18.46
C ASN A 59 6.73 4.13 -17.26
N ARG A 60 7.76 3.31 -17.48
CA ARG A 60 8.40 2.47 -16.47
C ARG A 60 8.95 3.27 -15.30
N ASP A 61 9.61 4.39 -15.57
CA ASP A 61 10.29 5.18 -14.55
C ASP A 61 9.25 5.80 -13.62
N LYS A 62 8.15 6.31 -14.18
CA LYS A 62 7.01 6.81 -13.39
C LYS A 62 6.39 5.72 -12.51
N ALA A 63 6.23 4.50 -13.03
CA ALA A 63 5.73 3.37 -12.25
C ALA A 63 6.67 3.02 -11.08
N LYS A 64 7.99 3.07 -11.30
CA LYS A 64 8.99 2.86 -10.24
C LYS A 64 8.99 3.97 -9.20
N ASP A 65 8.92 5.22 -9.64
CA ASP A 65 8.84 6.37 -8.74
C ASP A 65 7.60 6.28 -7.86
N PHE A 66 6.45 5.95 -8.44
CA PHE A 66 5.22 5.74 -7.70
C PHE A 66 5.29 4.57 -6.72
N ALA A 67 5.91 3.45 -7.12
CA ALA A 67 6.15 2.32 -6.24
C ALA A 67 6.99 2.72 -5.02
N ALA A 68 8.08 3.46 -5.24
CA ALA A 68 8.93 3.95 -4.15
C ALA A 68 8.17 4.91 -3.21
N LEU A 69 7.40 5.85 -3.77
CA LEU A 69 6.55 6.77 -3.00
C LEU A 69 5.49 6.05 -2.17
N SER A 70 4.90 4.98 -2.72
CA SER A 70 3.90 4.17 -2.01
C SER A 70 4.51 3.48 -0.78
N LEU A 71 5.72 2.95 -0.93
CA LEU A 71 6.45 2.33 0.18
C LEU A 71 6.88 3.34 1.24
N ASP A 72 7.40 4.50 0.84
CA ASP A 72 7.76 5.60 1.76
C ASP A 72 6.53 6.11 2.54
N PHE A 73 5.39 6.25 1.86
CA PHE A 73 4.13 6.63 2.51
C PHE A 73 3.74 5.65 3.63
N VAL A 74 3.80 4.34 3.36
CA VAL A 74 3.45 3.31 4.34
C VAL A 74 4.46 3.24 5.47
N LEU A 75 5.75 3.39 5.18
CA LEU A 75 6.80 3.49 6.20
C LEU A 75 6.52 4.64 7.16
N ARG A 76 6.29 5.85 6.64
CA ARG A 76 5.98 7.04 7.47
C ARG A 76 4.69 6.88 8.26
N LEU A 77 3.69 6.21 7.69
CA LEU A 77 2.46 5.91 8.41
C LEU A 77 2.72 4.97 9.59
N ALA A 78 3.54 3.94 9.40
CA ALA A 78 3.95 3.02 10.46
C ALA A 78 4.78 3.72 11.54
N GLU A 79 5.75 4.55 11.16
CA GLU A 79 6.57 5.35 12.08
C GLU A 79 5.70 6.28 12.93
N LYS A 80 4.79 7.04 12.30
CA LYS A 80 3.86 7.91 13.01
C LYS A 80 2.92 7.13 13.94
N SER A 81 2.48 5.95 13.52
CA SER A 81 1.64 5.09 14.37
C SER A 81 2.43 4.59 15.58
N LEU A 82 3.70 4.21 15.40
CA LEU A 82 4.59 3.81 16.47
C LEU A 82 4.87 4.96 17.45
N GLU A 83 5.13 6.17 16.95
CA GLU A 83 5.28 7.38 17.78
C GLU A 83 4.04 7.64 18.62
N SER A 84 2.85 7.52 18.02
CA SER A 84 1.59 7.67 18.73
C SER A 84 1.42 6.61 19.82
N LEU A 85 1.68 5.32 19.50
CA LEU A 85 1.61 4.22 20.46
C LEU A 85 2.57 4.44 21.64
N ASN A 86 3.80 4.89 21.36
CA ASN A 86 4.79 5.21 22.37
C ASN A 86 4.37 6.41 23.25
N GLY A 87 3.83 7.47 22.64
CA GLY A 87 3.38 8.68 23.34
C GLY A 87 2.15 8.45 24.22
N HIS A 88 1.28 7.51 23.86
CA HIS A 88 0.13 7.10 24.66
C HIS A 88 0.46 6.06 25.74
N ASN A 89 1.72 5.63 25.85
CA ASN A 89 2.19 4.67 26.83
C ASN A 89 1.38 3.36 26.83
N PHE A 90 1.00 2.86 25.63
CA PHE A 90 0.39 1.53 25.42
C PHE A 90 1.35 0.37 25.77
N PHE A 91 2.47 0.65 26.46
CA PHE A 91 3.38 -0.31 27.08
C PHE A 91 2.87 -0.87 28.41
N ALA A 92 1.57 -0.74 28.72
CA ALA A 92 0.96 -1.81 29.50
C ALA A 92 1.22 -3.09 28.70
N LEU A 93 2.00 -4.02 29.26
CA LEU A 93 2.13 -5.38 28.72
C LEU A 93 0.74 -5.79 28.28
N PRO A 94 0.50 -5.95 26.98
CA PRO A 94 -0.84 -6.30 26.57
C PRO A 94 -1.12 -7.64 27.22
N ASP A 95 -2.22 -7.71 27.95
CA ASP A 95 -2.65 -8.95 28.58
C ASP A 95 -3.19 -9.85 27.47
N TRP A 96 -2.27 -10.35 26.64
CA TRP A 96 -2.50 -11.46 25.74
C TRP A 96 -2.45 -12.78 26.52
N GLY A 97 -2.56 -12.74 27.85
CA GLY A 97 -2.84 -13.89 28.67
C GLY A 97 -4.04 -14.59 28.09
N ASN A 98 -3.81 -15.71 27.40
CA ASN A 98 -4.85 -16.68 27.14
C ASN A 98 -5.27 -17.22 28.50
N ASP A 99 -6.27 -16.59 29.13
CA ASP A 99 -6.94 -17.10 30.34
C ASP A 99 -7.41 -18.56 30.13
N PHE A 100 -7.55 -18.99 28.88
CA PHE A 100 -7.85 -20.36 28.48
C PHE A 100 -6.79 -21.42 28.87
N LEU A 101 -5.54 -21.02 29.10
CA LEU A 101 -4.46 -21.96 29.51
C LEU A 101 -4.25 -22.03 31.03
N ALA A 102 -4.80 -21.08 31.79
CA ALA A 102 -4.66 -21.04 33.25
C ALA A 102 -5.55 -22.08 33.96
N ASP A 103 -6.69 -22.45 33.36
CA ASP A 103 -7.67 -23.38 33.96
C ASP A 103 -7.35 -24.88 33.76
N ASN A 104 -6.31 -25.24 32.99
CA ASN A 104 -5.98 -26.65 32.70
C ASN A 104 -4.83 -27.20 33.58
N GLN A 105 -4.51 -26.55 34.70
CA GLN A 105 -3.42 -26.97 35.62
C GLN A 105 -3.91 -27.29 37.05
N GLN A 106 -5.20 -27.50 37.29
CA GLN A 106 -5.72 -28.01 38.58
C GLN A 106 -5.99 -29.51 38.58
#